data_AF-A0A8I1ZS38-F1
#
_entry.id   AF-A0A8I1ZS38-F1
#
_cell.length_a   1.000
_cell.length_b   1.000
_cell.length_c   1.000
_cell.angle_alpha   90.00
_cell.angle_beta   90.00
_cell.angle_gamma   90.00
#
_symmetry.space_group_name_H-M   'P 1'
#
loop_
_entity.id
_entity.type
_entity.pdbx_description
1 polymer ?
#
loop_
_entity_poly.entity_id
_entity_poly.type
_entity_poly.pdbx_seq_one_letter_code
_entity_poly.pdbx_strand_id
1 'polypeptide(L)'
;MRYAKALLFIALAVAGILFGVSNQGTATVHFYWFFSKSYPLYIVLFACFIAGTMTAILFSFIYGGHHGDEERRLTKRRDDLEERFRKAQPSLDHQGKADGASGRAR
;
A
#
# COMPACT_ATOMS: atom_id res chain seq x y z
N MET A 1 -6.49 1.56 6.97
CA MET A 1 -5.29 2.17 6.34
C MET A 1 -5.38 3.67 6.11
N ARG A 2 -6.53 4.25 5.70
CA ARG A 2 -6.66 5.71 5.48
C ARG A 2 -6.32 6.55 6.72
N TYR A 3 -6.81 6.16 7.89
CA TYR A 3 -6.52 6.85 9.16
C TYR A 3 -5.05 6.75 9.58
N ALA A 4 -4.39 5.62 9.33
CA ALA A 4 -2.96 5.46 9.62
C ALA A 4 -2.09 6.36 8.72
N LYS A 5 -2.44 6.49 7.43
CA LYS A 5 -1.78 7.44 6.52
C LYS A 5 -1.98 8.88 6.98
N ALA A 6 -3.20 9.25 7.40
CA ALA A 6 -3.48 10.59 7.92
C ALA A 6 -2.66 10.90 9.19
N LEU A 7 -2.60 9.97 10.13
CA LEU A 7 -1.78 10.09 11.35
C LEU A 7 -0.30 10.27 11.02
N LEU A 8 0.21 9.51 10.04
CA LEU A 8 1.60 9.63 9.59
C LEU A 8 1.88 11.01 8.97
N PHE A 9 0.98 11.55 8.16
CA PHE A 9 1.12 12.90 7.60
C PHE A 9 1.12 13.98 8.69
N ILE A 10 0.23 13.87 9.68
CA ILE A 10 0.19 14.80 10.82
C ILE A 10 1.49 14.72 11.61
N ALA A 11 1.96 13.51 11.93
CA ALA A 11 3.22 13.32 12.64
C ALA A 11 4.41 13.91 11.87
N LEU A 12 4.46 13.72 10.54
CA LEU A 12 5.49 14.33 9.70
C LEU A 12 5.41 15.85 9.68
N ALA A 13 4.21 16.43 9.61
CA ALA A 13 4.04 17.87 9.62
C ALA A 13 4.53 18.48 10.95
N VAL A 14 4.14 17.88 12.08
CA VAL A 14 4.59 18.31 13.41
C VAL A 14 6.10 18.17 13.53
N ALA A 15 6.67 17.04 13.12
CA ALA A 15 8.12 16.82 13.13
C ALA A 15 8.87 17.83 12.26
N GLY A 16 8.35 18.15 11.07
CA GLY A 16 8.93 19.15 10.17
C GLY A 16 8.93 20.57 10.78
N ILE A 17 7.84 20.97 11.42
CA ILE A 17 7.73 22.27 12.11
C ILE A 17 8.71 22.33 13.29
N LEU A 18 8.70 21.31 14.16
CA LEU A 18 9.57 21.25 15.33
C LEU A 18 11.05 21.25 14.92
N PHE A 19 11.37 20.51 13.85
CA PHE A 19 12.70 20.48 13.28
C PHE A 19 13.12 21.87 12.78
N GLY A 20 12.26 22.56 12.02
CA GLY A 20 12.54 23.89 11.49
C GLY A 20 12.77 24.94 12.59
N VAL A 21 11.97 24.89 13.67
CA VAL A 21 12.14 25.76 14.84
C VAL A 21 13.45 25.45 15.58
N SER A 22 13.77 24.17 15.77
CA SER A 22 14.98 23.75 16.47
C SER A 22 16.27 23.95 15.67
N ASN A 23 16.17 24.06 14.34
CA ASN A 23 17.32 24.12 13.43
C ASN A 23 17.28 25.39 12.57
N GLN A 24 17.43 26.55 13.22
CA GLN A 24 17.62 27.84 12.56
C GLN A 24 19.02 28.02 11.93
N GLY A 25 19.85 26.97 11.93
CA GLY A 25 21.17 26.98 11.33
C GLY A 25 21.14 27.09 9.80
N THR A 26 22.33 27.29 9.23
CA THR A 26 22.55 27.29 7.78
C THR A 26 23.22 26.00 7.34
N ALA A 27 22.76 25.43 6.23
CA ALA A 27 23.41 24.33 5.52
C ALA A 27 24.17 24.87 4.31
N THR A 28 25.46 24.55 4.22
CA THR A 28 26.23 24.79 2.99
C THR A 28 25.94 23.68 2.00
N VAL A 29 25.29 24.02 0.89
CA VAL A 29 24.99 23.08 -0.18
C VAL A 29 26.09 23.17 -1.23
N HIS A 30 26.72 22.04 -1.52
CA HIS A 30 27.74 21.91 -2.54
C HIS A 30 27.12 21.32 -3.81
N PHE A 31 27.06 22.11 -4.89
CA PHE A 31 26.61 21.62 -6.19
C PHE A 31 27.80 21.08 -6.99
N TYR A 32 27.94 19.75 -7.02
CA TYR A 32 28.81 19.01 -7.94
C TYR A 32 30.25 19.60 -8.07
N TRP A 33 30.80 20.12 -6.97
CA TRP A 33 32.12 20.75 -6.83
C TRP A 33 32.30 22.20 -7.33
N PHE A 34 31.36 22.77 -8.09
CA PHE A 34 31.54 24.09 -8.71
C PHE A 34 31.08 25.27 -7.83
N PHE A 35 30.05 25.08 -7.01
CA PHE A 35 29.47 26.16 -6.21
C PHE A 35 29.07 25.67 -4.82
N SER A 36 29.45 26.45 -3.82
CA SER A 36 29.06 26.24 -2.42
C SER A 36 28.25 27.44 -1.98
N LYS A 37 27.00 27.23 -1.57
CA LYS A 37 26.15 28.33 -1.13
C LYS A 37 25.38 27.93 0.13
N SER A 38 25.40 28.82 1.10
CA SER A 38 24.72 28.61 2.38
C SER A 38 23.25 28.98 2.24
N TYR A 39 22.39 28.02 2.56
CA TYR A 39 20.95 28.19 2.64
C TYR A 39 20.49 27.87 4.06
N PRO A 40 19.39 28.47 4.53
CA PRO A 40 18.80 28.05 5.80
C PRO A 40 18.46 26.56 5.77
N LEU A 41 18.84 25.84 6.82
CA LEU A 41 18.74 24.38 6.90
C LEU A 41 17.29 23.88 6.70
N TYR A 42 16.31 24.64 7.22
CA TYR A 42 14.89 24.34 7.04
C TYR A 42 14.46 24.35 5.56
N ILE A 43 15.02 25.21 4.70
CA ILE A 43 14.69 25.26 3.27
C ILE A 43 15.20 24.01 2.57
N VAL A 44 16.44 23.63 2.87
CA VAL A 44 17.09 22.45 2.27
C VAL A 44 16.29 21.19 2.61
N LEU A 45 15.89 21.04 3.87
CA LEU A 45 15.12 19.88 4.31
C LEU A 45 13.69 19.88 3.79
N PHE A 46 13.06 21.05 3.69
CA PHE A 46 11.76 21.16 3.05
C PHE A 46 11.82 20.74 1.58
N ALA A 47 12.87 21.14 0.85
CA ALA A 47 13.09 20.70 -0.53
C ALA A 47 13.30 19.18 -0.62
N CYS A 48 14.09 18.58 0.28
CA CYS A 48 14.26 17.12 0.35
C CYS A 48 12.93 16.40 0.65
N PHE A 49 12.12 16.95 1.56
CA PHE A 49 10.81 16.39 1.89
C PHE A 49 9.86 16.41 0.69
N ILE A 50 9.78 17.54 -0.03
CA ILE A 50 9.00 17.66 -1.26
C ILE A 50 9.50 16.67 -2.30
N ALA A 51 10.81 16.58 -2.51
CA ALA A 51 11.38 15.64 -3.48
C ALA A 51 10.97 14.19 -3.14
N GLY A 52 11.13 13.77 -1.89
CA GLY A 52 10.73 12.43 -1.44
C GLY A 52 9.22 12.16 -1.59
N THR A 53 8.37 13.13 -1.28
CA THR A 53 6.91 12.98 -1.47
C THR A 53 6.54 12.93 -2.94
N MET A 54 7.14 13.76 -3.79
CA MET A 54 6.95 13.68 -5.24
C MET A 54 7.40 12.33 -5.80
N THR A 55 8.54 11.80 -5.36
CA THR A 55 9.02 10.47 -5.76
C THR A 55 8.04 9.38 -5.33
N ALA A 56 7.54 9.43 -4.09
CA ALA A 56 6.57 8.46 -3.60
C ALA A 56 5.22 8.52 -4.35
N ILE A 57 4.77 9.72 -4.69
CA ILE A 57 3.59 9.93 -5.52
C ILE A 57 3.81 9.35 -6.92
N LEU A 58 4.94 9.66 -7.55
CA LEU A 58 5.30 9.17 -8.88
C LEU A 58 5.37 7.63 -8.90
N PHE A 59 6.02 7.02 -7.91
CA PHE A 59 6.05 5.57 -7.73
C PHE A 59 4.65 4.99 -7.52
N SER A 60 3.80 5.66 -6.73
CA SER A 60 2.42 5.21 -6.51
C SER A 60 1.59 5.26 -7.79
N PHE A 61 1.81 6.23 -8.68
CA PHE A 61 1.15 6.28 -9.97
C PHE A 61 1.66 5.18 -10.93
N ILE A 62 2.97 4.95 -10.97
CA ILE A 62 3.59 3.95 -11.86
C ILE A 62 3.23 2.52 -11.43
N TYR A 63 3.29 2.22 -10.13
CA TYR A 63 3.10 0.86 -9.61
C TYR A 63 1.69 0.60 -9.06
N GLY A 64 0.98 1.63 -8.59
CA GLY A 64 -0.36 1.49 -8.01
C GLY A 64 -1.46 1.20 -9.03
N GLY A 65 -1.23 1.48 -10.32
CA GLY A 65 -2.17 1.12 -11.39
C GLY A 65 -2.36 -0.39 -11.58
N HIS A 66 -1.38 -1.22 -11.23
CA HIS A 66 -1.43 -2.66 -11.48
C HIS A 66 -2.20 -3.44 -10.40
N HIS A 67 -2.12 -3.00 -9.13
CA HIS A 67 -2.71 -3.76 -8.02
C HIS A 67 -4.24 -3.66 -7.91
N GLY A 68 -4.86 -2.56 -8.35
CA GLY A 68 -6.32 -2.42 -8.29
C GLY A 68 -7.07 -3.38 -9.21
N ASP A 69 -6.53 -3.65 -10.40
CA ASP A 69 -7.12 -4.61 -11.35
C ASP A 69 -6.83 -6.06 -10.96
N GLU A 70 -5.67 -6.30 -10.34
CA GLU A 70 -5.27 -7.64 -9.88
C GLU A 70 -6.08 -8.08 -8.66
N GLU A 71 -6.31 -7.19 -7.68
CA GLU A 71 -7.23 -7.45 -6.57
C GLU A 71 -8.66 -7.73 -7.08
N ARG A 72 -9.17 -6.94 -8.04
CA ARG A 72 -10.50 -7.19 -8.63
C ARG A 72 -10.59 -8.52 -9.38
N ARG A 73 -9.53 -8.91 -10.08
CA ARG A 73 -9.45 -10.20 -10.79
C ARG A 73 -9.36 -11.37 -9.81
N LEU A 74 -8.59 -11.23 -8.73
CA LEU A 74 -8.46 -12.24 -7.69
C LEU A 74 -9.78 -12.44 -6.94
N THR A 75 -10.47 -11.36 -6.57
CA THR A 75 -11.79 -11.44 -5.92
C THR A 75 -12.82 -12.13 -6.82
N LYS A 76 -12.88 -11.79 -8.11
CA LYS A 76 -13.76 -12.49 -9.07
C LYS A 76 -13.48 -13.98 -9.19
N ARG A 77 -12.20 -14.38 -9.20
CA ARG A 77 -11.84 -15.81 -9.23
C ARG A 77 -12.24 -16.53 -7.96
N ARG A 78 -12.12 -15.86 -6.81
CA ARG A 78 -12.52 -16.37 -5.50
C ARG A 78 -14.03 -16.63 -5.46
N ASP A 79 -14.82 -15.66 -5.91
CA ASP A 79 -16.29 -15.78 -5.98
C ASP A 79 -16.72 -16.88 -6.97
N ASP A 80 -16.09 -16.99 -8.14
CA ASP A 80 -16.41 -18.04 -9.13
C ASP A 80 -16.07 -19.45 -8.60
N LEU A 81 -14.98 -19.60 -7.83
CA LEU A 81 -14.65 -20.85 -7.15
C LEU A 81 -15.68 -21.18 -6.07
N GLU A 82 -16.06 -20.22 -5.24
CA GLU A 82 -17.02 -20.40 -4.15
C GLU A 82 -18.41 -20.77 -4.68
N GLU A 83 -18.82 -20.17 -5.81
CA GLU A 83 -20.07 -20.52 -6.49
C GLU A 83 -20.03 -21.93 -7.10
N ARG A 84 -18.89 -22.35 -7.68
CA ARG A 84 -18.70 -23.73 -8.17
C ARG A 84 -18.75 -24.74 -7.04
N PHE A 85 -18.12 -24.47 -5.90
CA PHE A 85 -18.21 -25.33 -4.72
C PHE A 85 -19.65 -25.44 -4.23
N ARG A 86 -20.36 -24.32 -4.12
CA ARG A 86 -21.78 -24.32 -3.70
C ARG A 86 -22.68 -25.09 -4.67
N LYS A 87 -22.41 -25.05 -5.97
CA LYS A 87 -23.14 -25.83 -6.99
C LYS A 87 -22.75 -27.31 -7.00
N ALA A 88 -21.52 -27.66 -6.63
CA ALA A 88 -21.03 -29.04 -6.56
C ALA A 88 -21.40 -29.75 -5.24
N GLN A 89 -21.68 -29.00 -4.18
CA GLN A 89 -22.10 -29.51 -2.88
C GLN A 89 -23.40 -30.35 -2.91
N PRO A 90 -24.49 -29.92 -3.58
CA PRO A 90 -25.69 -30.76 -3.69
C PRO A 90 -25.44 -32.08 -4.43
N SER A 91 -24.52 -32.12 -5.41
CA SER A 91 -24.13 -33.37 -6.10
C SER A 91 -23.32 -34.32 -5.23
N LEU A 92 -22.50 -33.83 -4.30
CA LEU A 92 -21.71 -34.65 -3.36
C LEU A 92 -22.58 -35.21 -2.23
N ASP A 93 -23.54 -34.44 -1.72
CA ASP A 93 -24.48 -34.91 -0.69
C ASP A 93 -25.42 -36.01 -1.21
N HIS A 94 -25.76 -35.98 -2.50
CA HIS A 94 -26.52 -37.05 -3.16
C HIS A 94 -25.68 -38.31 -3.41
N GLN A 95 -24.38 -38.16 -3.71
CA GLN A 95 -23.48 -39.29 -3.93
C GLN A 95 -23.11 -40.01 -2.61
N GLY A 96 -22.87 -39.26 -1.54
CA GLY A 96 -22.64 -39.83 -0.20
C GLY A 96 -23.86 -40.55 0.41
N LYS A 97 -25.09 -40.10 0.08
CA LYS A 97 -26.32 -40.83 0.46
C LYS A 97 -26.55 -42.10 -0.36
N ALA A 98 -26.18 -42.12 -1.64
CA ALA A 98 -26.30 -43.30 -2.49
C ALA A 98 -25.32 -44.41 -2.08
N ASP A 99 -24.07 -44.05 -1.77
CA ASP A 99 -23.05 -45.02 -1.33
C ASP A 99 -23.29 -45.51 0.11
N GLY A 100 -23.78 -44.65 1.01
CA GLY A 100 -24.15 -45.03 2.38
C GLY A 100 -25.40 -45.93 2.48
N ALA A 101 -26.31 -45.86 1.50
CA ALA A 101 -27.48 -46.76 1.42
C ALA A 101 -27.13 -48.14 0.84
N SER A 102 -26.13 -48.22 -0.03
CA SER A 102 -25.66 -49.48 -0.63
C SER A 102 -24.83 -50.34 0.34
N GLY A 103 -24.12 -49.71 1.30
CA GLY A 103 -23.29 -50.41 2.29
C GLY A 103 -24.02 -51.03 3.49
N ARG A 104 -25.33 -50.80 3.67
CA ARG A 104 -26.10 -51.27 4.84
C ARG A 104 -26.95 -52.52 4.57
N ALA A 105 -26.84 -53.10 3.38
CA ALA A 105 -27.60 -54.28 2.94
C ALA A 105 -26.73 -55.55 2.84
N ARG A 106 -25.74 -55.70 3.73
CA ARG A 106 -25.00 -56.96 3.93
C ARG A 106 -24.98 -57.34 5.39
#